data_AF-A0A2T4S5H3-F1
#
_entry.id   AF-A0A2T4S5H3-F1
#
_cell.length_a   1.000
_cell.length_b   1.000
_cell.length_c   1.000
_cell.angle_alpha   90.00
_cell.angle_beta   90.00
_cell.angle_gamma   90.00
#
_symmetry.space_group_name_H-M   'P 1'
#
loop_
_entity.id
_entity.type
_entity.pdbx_description
1 polymer ?
#
loop_
_entity_poly.entity_id
_entity_poly.type
_entity_poly.pdbx_seq_one_letter_code
_entity_poly.pdbx_strand_id
1 'polypeptide(L)'
;AYSIALNTKSNHGTIIVQVKSIIKRTKVNPNHVFIPGSLVDYVYVAGASKHHRQLIQTYYDPVYSGEAPMTQPIDLPLPFNTRKTILRRTAQFLTRGDTISIGFGINNELSNLLYEEQAEQLVQPIQDIGIFGGFLGSGKHFGMNADVDFRMRHDQTWDFIYNGGVSI
;
A
#
# COMPACT_ATOMS: atom_id res chain seq x y z
N ALA A 1 8.27 -3.74 -10.70
CA ALA A 1 9.71 -3.99 -10.50
C ALA A 1 10.26 -5.01 -11.51
N TYR A 2 9.76 -6.25 -11.53
CA TYR A 2 10.14 -7.28 -12.51
C TYR A 2 10.06 -6.80 -13.97
N SER A 3 8.90 -6.29 -14.40
CA SER A 3 8.67 -5.87 -15.80
C SER A 3 9.61 -4.73 -16.22
N ILE A 4 9.93 -3.82 -15.28
CA ILE A 4 10.91 -2.74 -15.52
C ILE A 4 12.30 -3.33 -15.75
N ALA A 5 12.75 -4.24 -14.87
CA ALA A 5 14.06 -4.88 -15.01
C ALA A 5 14.17 -5.69 -16.31
N LEU A 6 13.14 -6.47 -16.65
CA LEU A 6 13.12 -7.26 -17.89
C LEU A 6 13.22 -6.35 -19.13
N ASN A 7 12.39 -5.30 -19.20
CA ASN A 7 12.40 -4.37 -20.32
C ASN A 7 13.74 -3.63 -20.44
N THR A 8 14.35 -3.23 -19.33
CA THR A 8 15.71 -2.64 -19.34
C THR A 8 16.71 -3.63 -19.93
N LYS A 9 16.69 -4.90 -19.52
CA LYS A 9 17.62 -5.93 -20.04
C LYS A 9 17.43 -6.16 -21.53
N SER A 10 16.18 -6.24 -21.98
CA SER A 10 15.82 -6.41 -23.40
C SER A 10 16.24 -5.23 -24.27
N ASN A 11 16.41 -4.05 -23.68
CA ASN A 11 16.92 -2.86 -24.35
C ASN A 11 18.41 -2.60 -24.05
N HIS A 12 19.16 -3.64 -23.66
CA HIS A 12 20.61 -3.57 -23.40
C HIS A 12 21.01 -2.56 -22.30
N GLY A 13 20.07 -2.20 -21.42
CA GLY A 13 20.34 -1.32 -20.29
C GLY A 13 20.97 -2.05 -19.11
N THR A 14 21.47 -1.27 -18.15
CA THR A 14 22.06 -1.75 -16.90
C THR A 14 21.04 -1.71 -15.77
N ILE A 15 20.92 -2.80 -15.02
CA ILE A 15 19.97 -2.95 -13.92
C ILE A 15 20.72 -2.90 -12.60
N ILE A 16 20.44 -1.84 -11.83
CA ILE A 16 21.02 -1.61 -10.51
C ILE A 16 19.89 -1.69 -9.48
N VAL A 17 20.03 -2.58 -8.48
CA VAL A 17 19.04 -2.73 -7.41
C VAL A 17 19.62 -2.25 -6.09
N GLN A 18 18.97 -1.25 -5.48
CA GLN A 18 19.29 -0.84 -4.11
C GLN A 18 18.61 -1.78 -3.11
N VAL A 19 19.37 -2.29 -2.13
CA VAL A 19 18.88 -3.18 -1.08
C VAL A 19 19.28 -2.69 0.31
N LYS A 20 18.55 -3.13 1.34
CA LYS A 20 18.91 -2.90 2.75
C LYS A 20 20.08 -3.77 3.20
N SER A 21 20.16 -5.01 2.73
CA SER A 21 21.20 -5.96 3.14
C SER A 21 21.38 -7.09 2.11
N ILE A 22 22.52 -7.77 2.21
CA ILE A 22 22.81 -9.02 1.49
C ILE A 22 22.66 -10.16 2.48
N ILE A 23 21.95 -11.22 2.10
CA ILE A 23 21.69 -12.40 2.94
C ILE A 23 22.19 -13.68 2.26
N LYS A 24 22.46 -14.73 3.06
CA LYS A 24 22.83 -16.06 2.53
C LYS A 24 21.62 -16.73 1.86
N ARG A 25 21.86 -17.41 0.73
CA ARG A 25 20.85 -18.01 -0.17
C ARG A 25 19.80 -18.90 0.52
N THR A 26 20.14 -19.57 1.62
CA THR A 26 19.23 -20.51 2.31
C THR A 26 18.11 -19.85 3.11
N LYS A 27 18.08 -18.52 3.20
CA LYS A 27 17.15 -17.78 4.06
C LYS A 27 15.93 -17.19 3.37
N VAL A 28 15.74 -17.42 2.06
CA VAL A 28 14.67 -16.75 1.29
C VAL A 28 13.60 -17.75 0.87
N ASN A 29 12.35 -17.48 1.25
CA ASN A 29 11.19 -18.15 0.68
C ASN A 29 11.13 -17.82 -0.83
N PRO A 30 11.14 -18.80 -1.75
CA PRO A 30 11.09 -18.54 -3.19
C PRO A 30 9.87 -17.70 -3.61
N ASN A 31 8.75 -17.79 -2.87
CA ASN A 31 7.54 -17.00 -3.13
C ASN A 31 7.72 -15.50 -2.81
N HIS A 32 8.79 -15.11 -2.09
CA HIS A 32 9.11 -13.72 -1.77
C HIS A 32 10.14 -13.11 -2.73
N VAL A 33 10.59 -13.83 -3.76
CA VAL A 33 11.56 -13.32 -4.74
C VAL A 33 10.85 -12.46 -5.78
N PHE A 34 11.08 -11.15 -5.74
CA PHE A 34 10.43 -10.19 -6.66
C PHE A 34 11.13 -10.02 -8.02
N ILE A 35 12.46 -10.17 -8.07
CA ILE A 35 13.26 -10.01 -9.29
C ILE A 35 14.25 -11.19 -9.36
N PRO A 36 14.27 -11.97 -10.45
CA PRO A 36 15.29 -12.99 -10.66
C PRO A 36 16.70 -12.38 -10.69
N GLY A 37 17.65 -13.02 -10.00
CA GLY A 37 19.04 -12.55 -9.96
C GLY A 37 19.73 -12.46 -11.34
N SER A 38 19.26 -13.25 -12.31
CA SER A 38 19.75 -13.21 -13.71
C SER A 38 19.45 -11.89 -14.43
N LEU A 39 18.53 -11.07 -13.92
CA LEU A 39 18.25 -9.74 -14.46
C LEU A 39 19.11 -8.65 -13.81
N VAL A 40 19.78 -8.90 -12.68
CA VAL A 40 20.44 -7.85 -11.91
C VAL A 40 21.92 -7.77 -12.27
N ASP A 41 22.39 -6.61 -12.72
CA ASP A 41 23.81 -6.39 -13.05
C ASP A 41 24.60 -5.91 -11.84
N TYR A 42 24.02 -5.02 -11.02
CA TYR A 42 24.66 -4.48 -9.81
C TYR A 42 23.70 -4.42 -8.62
N VAL A 43 24.24 -4.67 -7.43
CA VAL A 43 23.54 -4.50 -6.15
C VAL A 43 24.19 -3.37 -5.38
N TYR A 44 23.41 -2.37 -4.99
CA TYR A 44 23.85 -1.27 -4.13
C TYR A 44 23.27 -1.45 -2.73
N VAL A 45 24.10 -1.70 -1.72
CA VAL A 45 23.65 -1.78 -0.33
C VAL A 45 23.54 -0.36 0.23
N ALA A 46 22.33 0.04 0.63
CA ALA A 46 22.07 1.38 1.14
C ALA A 46 22.90 1.66 2.41
N GLY A 47 23.77 2.67 2.36
CA GLY A 47 24.72 2.93 3.46
C GLY A 47 24.11 3.57 4.71
N ALA A 48 23.12 4.45 4.56
CA ALA A 48 22.47 5.14 5.68
C ALA A 48 20.97 4.79 5.76
N SER A 49 20.46 4.58 6.97
CA SER A 49 19.06 4.22 7.25
C SER A 49 18.05 5.18 6.61
N LYS A 50 18.37 6.47 6.55
CA LYS A 50 17.55 7.50 5.91
C LYS A 50 17.30 7.27 4.42
N HIS A 51 18.17 6.52 3.73
CA HIS A 51 18.04 6.22 2.30
C HIS A 51 17.19 4.97 2.00
N HIS A 52 16.70 4.27 3.02
CA HIS A 52 15.91 3.04 2.83
C HIS A 52 14.72 2.91 3.81
N ARG A 53 14.14 4.03 4.23
CA ARG A 53 12.96 4.04 5.11
C ARG A 53 11.77 3.32 4.45
N GLN A 54 10.95 2.65 5.27
CA GLN A 54 9.70 2.03 4.83
C GLN A 54 8.70 3.08 4.34
N LEU A 55 8.60 4.20 5.06
CA LEU A 55 7.71 5.32 4.78
C LEU A 55 8.46 6.65 4.98
N ILE A 56 7.91 7.75 4.46
CA ILE A 56 8.52 9.10 4.59
C ILE A 56 8.68 9.49 6.08
N GLN A 57 7.70 9.10 6.89
CA GLN A 57 7.56 9.46 8.29
C GLN A 57 8.20 8.41 9.22
N THR A 58 8.32 7.15 8.77
CA THR A 58 8.65 6.00 9.61
C THR A 58 9.76 5.18 8.99
N TYR A 59 10.83 4.92 9.76
CA TYR A 59 11.92 4.07 9.29
C TYR A 59 11.47 2.63 9.08
N TYR A 60 10.86 2.02 10.09
CA TYR A 60 10.25 0.70 10.01
C TYR A 60 9.24 0.51 11.15
N ASP A 61 8.08 -0.06 10.84
CA ASP A 61 7.07 -0.51 11.79
C ASP A 61 6.43 -1.82 11.27
N PRO A 62 6.41 -2.90 12.08
CA PRO A 62 5.86 -4.18 11.67
C PRO A 62 4.34 -4.13 11.36
N VAL A 63 3.62 -3.14 11.89
CA VAL A 63 2.20 -2.94 11.56
C VAL A 63 2.03 -2.62 10.07
N TYR A 64 2.86 -1.71 9.55
CA TYR A 64 2.80 -1.32 8.13
C TYR A 64 3.46 -2.34 7.20
N SER A 65 4.21 -3.33 7.69
CA SER A 65 4.71 -4.42 6.86
C SER A 65 3.72 -5.59 6.78
N GLY A 66 2.77 -5.67 7.72
CA GLY A 66 1.86 -6.80 7.90
C GLY A 66 2.44 -7.92 8.79
N GLU A 67 3.54 -7.64 9.50
CA GLU A 67 4.18 -8.59 10.42
C GLU A 67 3.56 -8.56 11.83
N ALA A 68 2.83 -7.48 12.15
CA ALA A 68 2.08 -7.32 13.39
C ALA A 68 0.70 -6.71 13.10
N PRO A 69 -0.33 -7.04 13.88
CA PRO A 69 -1.63 -6.40 13.75
C PRO A 69 -1.61 -4.99 14.33
N MET A 70 -2.50 -4.13 13.85
CA MET A 70 -2.78 -2.85 14.48
C MET A 70 -3.41 -3.07 15.87
N THR A 71 -2.82 -2.47 16.91
CA THR A 71 -3.32 -2.56 18.29
C THR A 71 -4.10 -1.32 18.73
N GLN A 72 -3.96 -0.22 18.00
CA GLN A 72 -4.63 1.05 18.26
C GLN A 72 -4.86 1.77 16.92
N PRO A 73 -5.94 2.57 16.79
CA PRO A 73 -6.19 3.35 15.58
C PRO A 73 -4.99 4.24 15.24
N ILE A 74 -4.58 4.25 13.96
CA ILE A 74 -3.49 5.11 13.46
C ILE A 74 -3.85 6.59 13.57
N ASP A 75 -5.11 6.90 13.27
CA ASP A 75 -5.67 8.24 13.36
C ASP A 75 -6.83 8.26 14.36
N LEU A 76 -7.03 9.42 14.98
CA LEU A 76 -8.21 9.70 15.79
C LEU A 76 -9.45 9.92 14.89
N PRO A 77 -10.67 9.71 15.43
CA PRO A 77 -11.90 10.13 14.80
C PRO A 77 -11.85 11.59 14.35
N LEU A 78 -12.42 11.87 13.17
CA LEU A 78 -12.40 13.22 12.62
C LEU A 78 -13.29 14.14 13.48
N PRO A 79 -12.83 15.37 13.80
CA PRO A 79 -13.70 16.35 14.42
C PRO A 79 -14.87 16.68 13.48
N PHE A 80 -16.03 17.00 14.05
CA PHE A 80 -17.21 17.36 13.25
C PHE A 80 -17.00 18.69 12.53
N ASN A 81 -16.77 18.62 11.22
CA ASN A 81 -16.48 19.75 10.34
C ASN A 81 -16.98 19.46 8.91
N THR A 82 -16.78 20.40 7.99
CA THR A 82 -17.20 20.26 6.58
C THR A 82 -16.65 19.00 5.90
N ARG A 83 -15.39 18.62 6.16
CA ARG A 83 -14.82 17.37 5.61
C ARG A 83 -15.58 16.15 6.10
N LYS A 84 -15.83 16.05 7.41
CA LYS A 84 -16.62 14.95 7.97
C LYS A 84 -18.05 14.92 7.43
N THR A 85 -18.69 16.07 7.22
CA THR A 85 -20.01 16.14 6.59
C THR A 85 -19.99 15.57 5.17
N ILE A 86 -18.98 15.91 4.36
CA ILE A 86 -18.81 15.36 3.01
C ILE A 86 -18.62 13.84 3.07
N LEU A 87 -17.73 13.36 3.95
CA LEU A 87 -17.44 11.94 4.09
C LEU A 87 -18.67 11.13 4.55
N ARG A 88 -19.45 11.64 5.50
CA ARG A 88 -20.71 11.00 5.92
C ARG A 88 -21.71 10.93 4.77
N ARG A 89 -21.77 11.96 3.94
CA ARG A 89 -22.60 11.92 2.74
C ARG A 89 -22.08 10.91 1.73
N THR A 90 -20.78 10.84 1.50
CA THR A 90 -20.14 9.83 0.63
C THR A 90 -20.44 8.42 1.11
N ALA A 91 -20.32 8.15 2.42
CA ALA A 91 -20.56 6.83 3.00
C ALA A 91 -21.99 6.32 2.76
N GLN A 92 -22.98 7.22 2.64
CA GLN A 92 -24.37 6.84 2.32
C GLN A 92 -24.57 6.35 0.89
N PHE A 93 -23.62 6.57 -0.02
CA PHE A 93 -23.64 6.02 -1.37
C PHE A 93 -23.02 4.62 -1.46
N LEU A 94 -22.35 4.18 -0.39
CA LEU A 94 -21.69 2.87 -0.36
C LEU A 94 -22.70 1.77 -0.04
N THR A 95 -22.52 0.63 -0.70
CA THR A 95 -23.26 -0.61 -0.49
C THR A 95 -22.32 -1.68 0.05
N ARG A 96 -22.88 -2.63 0.81
CA ARG A 96 -22.11 -3.79 1.28
C ARG A 96 -21.49 -4.52 0.08
N GLY A 97 -20.18 -4.76 0.15
CA GLY A 97 -19.39 -5.42 -0.88
C GLY A 97 -18.76 -4.46 -1.90
N ASP A 98 -19.00 -3.15 -1.78
CA ASP A 98 -18.35 -2.19 -2.68
C ASP A 98 -16.84 -2.24 -2.53
N THR A 99 -16.15 -2.30 -3.68
CA THR A 99 -14.71 -2.06 -3.73
C THR A 99 -14.49 -0.59 -4.07
N ILE A 100 -13.86 0.16 -3.16
CA ILE A 100 -13.81 1.62 -3.22
C ILE A 100 -12.37 2.10 -3.38
N SER A 101 -12.12 2.99 -4.34
CA SER A 101 -10.80 3.57 -4.56
C SER A 101 -10.60 4.82 -3.70
N ILE A 102 -9.58 4.82 -2.83
CA ILE A 102 -9.26 5.95 -1.96
C ILE A 102 -7.93 6.59 -2.41
N GLY A 103 -8.06 7.61 -3.26
CA GLY A 103 -6.97 8.48 -3.71
C GLY A 103 -6.75 9.70 -2.82
N PHE A 104 -5.71 10.50 -3.10
CA PHE A 104 -5.37 11.71 -2.34
C PHE A 104 -6.45 12.80 -2.45
N GLY A 105 -6.92 13.35 -1.32
CA GLY A 105 -7.96 14.37 -1.31
C GLY A 105 -8.87 14.37 -0.08
N ILE A 106 -10.10 14.88 -0.22
CA ILE A 106 -11.11 14.87 0.85
C ILE A 106 -11.52 13.43 1.20
N ASN A 107 -11.54 12.53 0.23
CA ASN A 107 -11.89 11.12 0.42
C ASN A 107 -10.82 10.31 1.17
N ASN A 108 -9.60 10.84 1.40
CA ASN A 108 -8.58 10.11 2.15
C ASN A 108 -9.03 9.69 3.54
N GLU A 109 -9.83 10.52 4.20
CA GLU A 109 -10.26 10.26 5.56
C GLU A 109 -11.55 9.40 5.61
N LEU A 110 -11.98 8.85 4.47
CA LEU A 110 -13.11 7.92 4.41
C LEU A 110 -12.82 6.65 5.23
N SER A 111 -11.58 6.15 5.21
CA SER A 111 -11.18 5.02 6.06
C SER A 111 -11.40 5.33 7.54
N ASN A 112 -11.03 6.54 8.00
CA ASN A 112 -11.25 6.98 9.38
C ASN A 112 -12.74 6.96 9.75
N LEU A 113 -13.58 7.46 8.86
CA LEU A 113 -15.03 7.47 9.07
C LEU A 113 -15.61 6.06 9.11
N LEU A 114 -15.18 5.17 8.22
CA LEU A 114 -15.67 3.79 8.19
C LEU A 114 -15.35 3.04 9.49
N TYR A 115 -14.13 3.20 10.02
CA TYR A 115 -13.76 2.63 11.33
C TYR A 115 -14.51 3.28 12.49
N GLU A 116 -14.72 4.59 12.45
CA GLU A 116 -15.51 5.30 13.47
C GLU A 116 -16.95 4.78 13.56
N GLU A 117 -17.57 4.51 12.40
CA GLU A 117 -18.94 4.01 12.27
C GLU A 117 -19.04 2.47 12.31
N GLN A 118 -17.91 1.77 12.55
CA GLN A 118 -17.83 0.29 12.59
C GLN A 118 -18.35 -0.39 11.31
N ALA A 119 -18.09 0.24 10.17
CA ALA A 119 -18.56 -0.16 8.84
C ALA A 119 -17.42 -0.56 7.89
N GLU A 120 -16.17 -0.57 8.37
CA GLU A 120 -14.98 -0.88 7.57
C GLU A 120 -15.04 -2.27 6.94
N GLN A 121 -15.63 -3.26 7.62
CA GLN A 121 -15.79 -4.62 7.09
C GLN A 121 -16.88 -4.75 6.02
N LEU A 122 -17.68 -3.70 5.79
CA LEU A 122 -18.76 -3.73 4.82
C LEU A 122 -18.30 -3.43 3.40
N VAL A 123 -17.12 -2.81 3.24
CA VAL A 123 -16.57 -2.38 1.95
C VAL A 123 -15.09 -2.74 1.88
N GLN A 124 -14.55 -2.79 0.66
CA GLN A 124 -13.15 -3.09 0.42
C GLN A 124 -12.44 -1.82 -0.06
N PRO A 125 -11.76 -1.05 0.82
CA PRO A 125 -10.97 0.08 0.38
C PRO A 125 -9.72 -0.39 -0.39
N ILE A 126 -9.36 0.30 -1.46
CA ILE A 126 -8.17 0.00 -2.24
C ILE A 126 -7.34 1.26 -2.54
N GLN A 127 -6.07 1.05 -2.86
CA GLN A 127 -5.21 2.06 -3.50
C GLN A 127 -4.56 1.46 -4.75
N ASP A 128 -4.43 2.28 -5.78
CA ASP A 128 -3.79 1.97 -7.08
C ASP A 128 -2.36 1.43 -6.95
N ILE A 129 -1.69 1.71 -5.83
CA ILE A 129 -0.38 1.16 -5.46
C ILE A 129 -0.41 -0.31 -4.99
N GLY A 130 -1.55 -0.98 -5.07
CA GLY A 130 -1.69 -2.41 -4.79
C GLY A 130 -1.99 -2.74 -3.34
N ILE A 131 -2.73 -1.86 -2.66
CA ILE A 131 -3.22 -2.06 -1.30
C ILE A 131 -4.70 -2.39 -1.37
N PHE A 132 -5.11 -3.46 -0.67
CA PHE A 132 -6.49 -3.88 -0.56
C PHE A 132 -6.84 -4.10 0.91
N GLY A 133 -7.86 -3.41 1.38
CA GLY A 133 -8.40 -3.54 2.72
C GLY A 133 -7.62 -2.83 3.81
N GLY A 134 -8.06 -3.10 5.03
CA GLY A 134 -7.49 -2.54 6.24
C GLY A 134 -7.74 -1.05 6.40
N PHE A 135 -6.92 -0.46 7.28
CA PHE A 135 -6.94 0.96 7.54
C PHE A 135 -6.02 1.69 6.56
N LEU A 136 -6.57 2.61 5.78
CA LEU A 136 -5.77 3.47 4.92
C LEU A 136 -5.44 4.78 5.64
N GLY A 137 -4.15 5.00 5.88
CA GLY A 137 -3.67 6.21 6.56
C GLY A 137 -4.00 7.48 5.78
N SER A 138 -4.32 8.55 6.51
CA SER A 138 -4.79 9.81 5.94
C SER A 138 -3.89 11.01 6.32
N GLY A 139 -3.99 12.12 5.59
CA GLY A 139 -3.27 13.36 5.92
C GLY A 139 -1.76 13.17 6.08
N LYS A 140 -1.22 13.41 7.28
CA LYS A 140 0.21 13.23 7.58
C LYS A 140 0.63 11.76 7.63
N HIS A 141 -0.32 10.85 7.79
CA HIS A 141 -0.14 9.40 7.78
C HIS A 141 -0.52 8.78 6.45
N PHE A 142 -0.67 9.57 5.37
CA PHE A 142 -0.93 9.02 4.05
C PHE A 142 0.15 7.99 3.65
N GLY A 143 -0.31 6.80 3.25
CA GLY A 143 0.53 5.64 2.94
C GLY A 143 0.88 4.75 4.15
N MET A 144 0.52 5.15 5.38
CA MET A 144 0.59 4.31 6.58
C MET A 144 -0.60 3.35 6.62
N ASN A 145 -0.59 2.34 5.75
CA ASN A 145 -1.68 1.38 5.67
C ASN A 145 -1.41 0.19 6.58
N ALA A 146 -2.40 -0.19 7.38
CA ALA A 146 -2.30 -1.28 8.36
C ALA A 146 -3.45 -2.28 8.21
N ASP A 147 -3.22 -3.49 8.71
CA ASP A 147 -4.17 -4.61 8.63
C ASP A 147 -4.73 -4.81 7.21
N VAL A 148 -3.87 -4.60 6.21
CA VAL A 148 -4.23 -4.78 4.81
C VAL A 148 -4.49 -6.26 4.54
N ASP A 149 -5.60 -6.57 3.86
CA ASP A 149 -6.01 -7.96 3.61
C ASP A 149 -5.03 -8.65 2.67
N PHE A 150 -4.60 -7.94 1.62
CA PHE A 150 -3.55 -8.40 0.74
C PHE A 150 -2.88 -7.27 -0.04
N ARG A 151 -1.71 -7.58 -0.61
CA ARG A 151 -0.97 -6.71 -1.51
C ARG A 151 -0.90 -7.31 -2.89
N MET A 152 -1.19 -6.49 -3.89
CA MET A 152 -1.12 -6.86 -5.29
C MET A 152 0.01 -6.08 -5.98
N ARG A 153 0.59 -6.64 -7.04
CA ARG A 153 1.56 -5.88 -7.84
C ARG A 153 0.84 -4.76 -8.58
N HIS A 154 1.48 -3.59 -8.65
CA HIS A 154 0.92 -2.38 -9.25
C HIS A 154 0.35 -2.60 -10.66
N ASP A 155 1.03 -3.36 -11.52
CA ASP A 155 0.54 -3.71 -12.86
C ASP A 155 -0.80 -4.46 -12.80
N GLN A 156 -0.88 -5.48 -11.94
CA GLN A 156 -2.11 -6.25 -11.75
C GLN A 156 -3.21 -5.43 -11.05
N THR A 157 -2.85 -4.48 -10.19
CA THR A 157 -3.81 -3.57 -9.55
C THR A 157 -4.48 -2.67 -10.57
N TRP A 158 -3.71 -2.15 -11.53
CA TRP A 158 -4.29 -1.41 -12.64
C TRP A 158 -5.14 -2.30 -13.55
N ASP A 159 -4.71 -3.53 -13.82
CA ASP A 159 -5.57 -4.49 -14.53
C ASP A 159 -6.90 -4.69 -13.78
N PHE A 160 -6.86 -4.89 -12.46
CA PHE A 160 -8.07 -5.00 -11.64
C PHE A 160 -8.97 -3.77 -11.75
N ILE A 161 -8.41 -2.57 -11.65
CA ILE A 161 -9.14 -1.30 -11.76
C ILE A 161 -9.77 -1.14 -13.15
N TYR A 162 -9.00 -1.35 -14.23
CA TYR A 162 -9.48 -1.15 -15.60
C TYR A 162 -10.50 -2.20 -16.05
N ASN A 163 -10.50 -3.39 -15.44
CA ASN A 163 -11.42 -4.47 -15.77
C ASN A 163 -12.66 -4.50 -14.86
N GLY A 164 -13.02 -3.37 -14.25
CA GLY A 164 -14.27 -3.22 -13.48
C GLY A 164 -14.22 -3.82 -12.08
N GLY A 165 -13.03 -4.03 -11.50
CA GLY A 165 -12.87 -4.49 -10.13
C GLY A 165 -13.23 -3.45 -9.08
N VAL A 166 -13.34 -2.17 -9.45
CA VAL A 166 -13.73 -1.07 -8.56
C VAL A 166 -15.20 -0.72 -8.78
N SER A 167 -15.96 -0.67 -7.69
CA SER A 167 -17.35 -0.23 -7.69
C SER A 167 -17.45 1.29 -7.76
N ILE A 168 -16.61 2.00 -6.98
CA ILE A 168 -16.67 3.45 -6.74
C ILE A 168 -15.26 4.07 -6.71
#